data_AF-A0A956FRQ2-F1
#
_entry.id   AF-A0A956FRQ2-F1
#
_cell.length_a   1.000
_cell.length_b   1.000
_cell.length_c   1.000
_cell.angle_alpha   90.00
_cell.angle_beta   90.00
_cell.angle_gamma   90.00
#
_symmetry.space_group_name_H-M   'P 1'
#
loop_
_entity.id
_entity.type
_entity.pdbx_description
1 polymer ?
#
loop_
_entity_poly.entity_id
_entity_poly.type
_entity_poly.pdbx_seq_one_letter_code
_entity_poly.pdbx_strand_id
1 'polypeptide(L)'
;MSFSLLVVCYIAASALFIMSLGGLSKQETARRGNLFGIVGMVIAILVTAIGTNLAGAANVSGSGFAVLAASIIPGALIGAILAKRVAMTSMPELVAMLHSFVGLAAVLVGIASHISPTEHLTGTEHTIHAIEIFIGVFVGAITFTGSIIAFLKLKGSIGGKPLMLPGRHLLNLLMVLGSCYLGYMFLFGAPEQGLTWLLIMTGIASVIGVHMVMAIGGADM
;
A
#
# COMPACT_ATOMS: atom_id res chain seq x y z
N MET A 1 -1.68 -20.48 20.08
CA MET A 1 -0.76 -19.35 20.40
C MET A 1 -1.52 -18.40 21.30
N SER A 2 -0.95 -17.86 22.38
CA SER A 2 -1.69 -16.87 23.19
C SER A 2 -1.75 -15.52 22.47
N PHE A 3 -2.79 -14.73 22.74
CA PHE A 3 -2.91 -13.36 22.20
C PHE A 3 -1.68 -12.50 22.55
N SER A 4 -1.17 -12.61 23.78
CA SER A 4 0.03 -11.88 24.20
C SER A 4 1.26 -12.25 23.38
N LEU A 5 1.43 -13.53 23.01
CA LEU A 5 2.53 -13.96 22.16
C LEU A 5 2.41 -13.37 20.74
N LEU A 6 1.19 -13.25 20.21
CA LEU A 6 0.92 -12.60 18.92
C LEU A 6 1.40 -11.15 18.93
N VAL A 7 1.00 -10.39 19.95
CA VAL A 7 1.38 -8.98 20.11
C VAL A 7 2.89 -8.82 20.26
N VAL A 8 3.53 -9.67 21.09
CA VAL A 8 5.00 -9.64 21.27
C VAL A 8 5.72 -9.89 19.95
N CYS A 9 5.26 -10.82 19.13
CA CYS A 9 5.87 -11.07 17.82
C CYS A 9 5.74 -9.85 16.87
N TYR A 10 4.62 -9.12 16.88
CA TYR A 10 4.48 -7.90 16.09
C TYR A 10 5.38 -6.76 16.59
N ILE A 11 5.53 -6.61 17.91
CA ILE A 11 6.48 -5.66 18.49
C ILE A 11 7.91 -6.02 18.10
N ALA A 12 8.28 -7.31 18.16
CA ALA A 12 9.58 -7.79 17.74
C ALA A 12 9.85 -7.53 16.24
N ALA A 13 8.88 -7.81 15.36
CA ALA A 13 8.98 -7.51 13.94
C ALA A 13 9.16 -6.00 13.68
N SER A 14 8.40 -5.16 14.41
CA SER A 14 8.51 -3.69 14.31
C SER A 14 9.89 -3.18 14.74
N ALA A 15 10.43 -3.71 15.84
CA ALA A 15 11.78 -3.38 16.30
C ALA A 15 12.85 -3.77 15.26
N LEU A 16 12.71 -4.94 14.62
CA LEU A 16 13.60 -5.38 13.55
C LEU A 16 13.55 -4.48 12.32
N PHE A 17 12.38 -3.96 11.93
CA PHE A 17 12.27 -2.99 10.84
C PHE A 17 12.96 -1.66 11.18
N ILE A 18 12.84 -1.17 12.42
CA ILE A 18 13.56 0.02 12.87
C ILE A 18 15.08 -0.20 12.81
N MET A 19 15.55 -1.35 13.31
CA MET A 19 16.96 -1.74 13.23
C MET A 19 17.44 -1.93 11.78
N SER A 20 16.56 -2.37 10.88
CA SER A 20 16.87 -2.50 9.46
C SER A 20 17.18 -1.14 8.83
N LEU A 21 16.30 -0.15 9.04
CA LEU A 21 16.49 1.22 8.55
C LEU A 21 17.75 1.87 9.14
N GLY A 22 17.97 1.72 10.45
CA GLY A 22 19.19 2.22 11.10
C GLY A 22 20.47 1.51 10.64
N GLY A 23 20.37 0.23 10.28
CA GLY A 23 21.51 -0.53 9.75
C GLY A 23 21.86 -0.18 8.31
N LEU A 24 20.87 0.19 7.49
CA LEU A 24 21.04 0.60 6.10
C LEU A 24 21.66 1.99 5.95
N SER A 25 21.60 2.84 6.98
CA SER A 25 22.15 4.20 6.93
C SER A 25 23.69 4.28 7.04
N LYS A 26 24.38 3.15 7.28
CA LYS A 26 25.85 3.06 7.31
C LYS A 26 26.33 1.87 6.49
N GLN A 27 27.36 2.08 5.66
CA GLN A 27 27.89 1.06 4.75
C GLN A 27 28.39 -0.20 5.49
N GLU A 28 29.06 0.00 6.63
CA GLU A 28 29.60 -1.10 7.45
C GLU A 28 28.52 -2.02 8.01
N THR A 29 27.32 -1.48 8.29
CA THR A 29 26.20 -2.23 8.88
C THR A 29 25.13 -2.62 7.87
N ALA A 30 25.23 -2.20 6.61
CA ALA A 30 24.18 -2.36 5.61
C ALA A 30 23.73 -3.82 5.41
N ARG A 31 24.67 -4.78 5.42
CA ARG A 31 24.35 -6.22 5.33
C ARG A 31 23.53 -6.71 6.52
N ARG A 32 23.89 -6.27 7.74
CA ARG A 32 23.15 -6.61 8.97
C ARG A 32 21.78 -5.94 8.97
N GLY A 33 21.70 -4.69 8.53
CA GLY A 33 20.43 -3.96 8.36
C GLY A 33 19.46 -4.71 7.44
N ASN A 34 19.94 -5.18 6.29
CA ASN A 34 19.11 -5.98 5.38
C ASN A 34 18.66 -7.31 6.02
N LEU A 35 19.53 -7.99 6.78
CA LEU A 35 19.16 -9.22 7.48
C LEU A 35 18.04 -8.98 8.51
N PHE A 36 18.10 -7.89 9.28
CA PHE A 36 17.01 -7.55 10.22
C PHE A 36 15.68 -7.34 9.49
N GLY A 37 15.70 -6.70 8.32
CA GLY A 37 14.50 -6.53 7.48
C GLY A 37 13.91 -7.86 7.01
N ILE A 38 14.77 -8.78 6.55
CA ILE A 38 14.34 -10.13 6.12
C ILE A 38 13.70 -10.89 7.28
N VAL A 39 14.37 -10.93 8.44
CA VAL A 39 13.85 -11.64 9.62
C VAL A 39 12.54 -11.02 10.10
N GLY A 40 12.46 -9.67 10.15
CA GLY A 40 11.25 -8.95 10.53
C GLY A 40 10.06 -9.28 9.62
N MET A 41 10.28 -9.28 8.30
CA MET A 41 9.23 -9.61 7.33
C MET A 41 8.77 -11.07 7.45
N VAL A 42 9.70 -12.02 7.63
CA VAL A 42 9.34 -13.44 7.83
C VAL A 42 8.47 -13.61 9.07
N ILE A 43 8.83 -12.97 10.19
CA ILE A 43 8.02 -13.01 11.42
C ILE A 43 6.63 -12.42 11.15
N ALA A 44 6.54 -11.24 10.54
CA ALA A 44 5.26 -10.58 10.28
C ALA A 44 4.32 -11.44 9.42
N ILE A 45 4.83 -12.04 8.35
CA ILE A 45 4.03 -12.93 7.47
C ILE A 45 3.56 -14.16 8.24
N LEU A 46 4.45 -14.86 8.94
CA LEU A 46 4.09 -16.11 9.63
C LEU A 46 3.09 -15.88 10.77
N VAL A 47 3.27 -14.81 11.55
CA VAL A 47 2.37 -14.44 12.64
C VAL A 47 1.00 -14.06 12.09
N THR A 48 0.93 -13.30 11.00
CA THR A 48 -0.34 -12.91 10.38
C THR A 48 -1.05 -14.09 9.72
N ALA A 49 -0.31 -14.93 8.99
CA ALA A 49 -0.86 -16.06 8.24
C ALA A 49 -1.35 -17.19 9.15
N ILE A 50 -0.54 -17.56 10.15
CA ILE A 50 -0.75 -18.76 10.98
C ILE A 50 -1.10 -18.34 12.41
N GLY A 51 -0.37 -17.38 12.98
CA GLY A 51 -0.51 -16.97 14.37
C GLY A 51 -1.90 -16.44 14.74
N THR A 52 -2.56 -15.69 13.84
CA THR A 52 -3.92 -15.16 14.03
C THR A 52 -4.96 -16.27 14.19
N ASN A 53 -4.87 -17.32 13.37
CA ASN A 53 -5.71 -18.52 13.48
C ASN A 53 -5.44 -19.29 14.77
N LEU A 54 -4.15 -19.51 15.08
CA LEU A 54 -3.75 -20.22 16.29
C LEU A 54 -4.10 -19.46 17.58
N ALA A 55 -4.33 -18.16 17.50
CA ALA A 55 -4.76 -17.31 18.60
C ALA A 55 -6.29 -17.14 18.67
N GLY A 56 -7.05 -17.75 17.74
CA GLY A 56 -8.51 -17.64 17.66
C GLY A 56 -9.01 -16.27 17.15
N ALA A 57 -8.10 -15.42 16.67
CA ALA A 57 -8.43 -14.09 16.13
C ALA A 57 -8.85 -14.13 14.66
N ALA A 58 -8.54 -15.22 13.95
CA ALA A 58 -9.01 -15.50 12.60
C ALA A 58 -9.59 -16.92 12.54
N ASN A 59 -10.61 -17.13 11.69
CA ASN A 59 -11.26 -18.43 11.47
C ASN A 59 -11.01 -18.93 10.04
N VAL A 60 -9.75 -18.99 9.63
CA VAL A 60 -9.33 -19.55 8.34
C VAL A 60 -9.40 -21.07 8.41
N SER A 61 -10.55 -21.61 8.01
CA SER A 61 -10.81 -23.05 7.93
C SER A 61 -10.81 -23.54 6.47
N GLY A 62 -10.59 -24.84 6.26
CA GLY A 62 -10.70 -25.45 4.94
C GLY A 62 -9.64 -24.98 3.94
N SER A 63 -10.06 -24.44 2.79
CA SER A 63 -9.17 -24.03 1.69
C SER A 63 -8.50 -22.66 1.89
N GLY A 64 -8.77 -21.94 2.99
CA GLY A 64 -8.25 -20.59 3.19
C GLY A 64 -6.71 -20.50 3.22
N PHE A 65 -6.03 -21.47 3.84
CA PHE A 65 -4.57 -21.56 3.78
C PHE A 65 -4.06 -21.85 2.37
N ALA A 66 -4.81 -22.62 1.58
CA ALA A 66 -4.46 -22.89 0.19
C ALA A 66 -4.61 -21.64 -0.69
N VAL A 67 -5.67 -20.84 -0.49
CA VAL A 67 -5.86 -19.54 -1.18
C VAL A 67 -4.75 -18.56 -0.79
N LEU A 68 -4.39 -18.48 0.49
CA LEU A 68 -3.30 -17.64 0.96
C LEU A 68 -1.97 -18.04 0.33
N ALA A 69 -1.64 -19.34 0.34
CA ALA A 69 -0.44 -19.87 -0.30
C ALA A 69 -0.43 -19.61 -1.81
N ALA A 70 -1.57 -19.83 -2.48
CA ALA A 70 -1.75 -19.57 -3.91
C ALA A 70 -1.61 -18.08 -4.27
N SER A 71 -1.83 -17.17 -3.31
CA SER A 71 -1.65 -15.73 -3.52
C SER A 71 -0.21 -15.29 -3.26
N ILE A 72 0.41 -15.76 -2.16
CA ILE A 72 1.76 -15.35 -1.75
C ILE A 72 2.84 -15.96 -2.65
N ILE A 73 2.76 -17.26 -2.95
CA ILE A 73 3.84 -17.98 -3.63
C ILE A 73 4.12 -17.40 -5.04
N PRO A 74 3.11 -17.20 -5.91
CA PRO A 74 3.35 -16.61 -7.22
C PRO A 74 3.88 -15.18 -7.13
N GLY A 75 3.35 -14.36 -6.22
CA GLY A 75 3.81 -12.99 -6.01
C GLY A 75 5.28 -12.93 -5.59
N ALA A 76 5.68 -13.75 -4.61
CA ALA A 76 7.05 -13.85 -4.15
C ALA A 76 7.99 -14.37 -5.26
N LEU A 77 7.55 -15.36 -6.05
CA LEU A 77 8.34 -15.94 -7.13
C LEU A 77 8.56 -14.93 -8.26
N ILE A 78 7.50 -14.27 -8.73
CA ILE A 78 7.58 -13.23 -9.78
C ILE A 78 8.48 -12.09 -9.30
N GLY A 79 8.29 -11.62 -8.06
CA GLY A 79 9.12 -10.57 -7.47
C GLY A 79 10.61 -10.95 -7.41
N ALA A 80 10.93 -12.18 -6.97
CA ALA A 80 12.30 -12.67 -6.90
C ALA A 80 12.95 -12.80 -8.27
N ILE A 81 12.21 -13.31 -9.27
CA ILE A 81 12.69 -13.43 -10.65
C ILE A 81 12.98 -12.05 -11.25
N LEU A 82 12.06 -11.10 -11.08
CA LEU A 82 12.20 -9.75 -11.62
C LEU A 82 13.40 -9.05 -10.96
N ALA A 83 13.50 -9.09 -9.63
CA ALA A 83 14.60 -8.48 -8.89
C ALA A 83 15.98 -9.04 -9.28
N LYS A 84 16.07 -10.33 -9.63
CA LYS A 84 17.32 -10.97 -10.07
C LYS A 84 17.72 -10.60 -11.51
N ARG A 85 16.76 -10.25 -12.37
CA ARG A 85 16.98 -10.05 -13.81
C ARG A 85 17.17 -8.59 -14.22
N VAL A 86 16.78 -7.64 -13.39
CA VAL A 86 16.88 -6.20 -13.71
C VAL A 86 18.33 -5.72 -13.62
N ALA A 87 18.75 -4.94 -14.62
CA ALA A 87 20.05 -4.29 -14.64
C ALA A 87 20.15 -3.20 -13.57
N MET A 88 21.34 -3.01 -12.97
CA MET A 88 21.55 -1.98 -11.93
C MET A 88 21.24 -0.56 -12.40
N THR A 89 21.37 -0.29 -13.71
CA THR A 89 21.03 1.00 -14.34
C THR A 89 19.53 1.29 -14.36
N SER A 90 18.70 0.24 -14.35
CA SER A 90 17.23 0.33 -14.36
C SER A 90 16.62 0.09 -12.98
N MET A 91 17.43 0.19 -11.92
CA MET A 91 16.93 0.11 -10.54
C MET A 91 15.85 1.16 -10.23
N PRO A 92 15.95 2.43 -10.68
CA PRO A 92 14.89 3.42 -10.44
C PRO A 92 13.53 2.99 -11.00
N GLU A 93 13.50 2.40 -12.21
CA GLU A 93 12.28 1.89 -12.84
C GLU A 93 11.65 0.74 -12.04
N LEU A 94 12.49 -0.21 -11.61
CA LEU A 94 12.02 -1.33 -10.80
C LEU A 94 11.45 -0.85 -9.47
N VAL A 95 12.13 0.09 -8.79
CA VAL A 95 11.68 0.66 -7.52
C VAL A 95 10.34 1.38 -7.70
N ALA A 96 10.18 2.18 -8.77
CA ALA A 96 8.90 2.82 -9.08
C ALA A 96 7.79 1.78 -9.27
N MET A 97 8.02 0.72 -10.06
CA MET A 97 7.03 -0.35 -10.25
C MET A 97 6.69 -1.09 -8.97
N LEU A 98 7.67 -1.44 -8.14
CA LEU A 98 7.43 -2.12 -6.86
C LEU A 98 6.58 -1.25 -5.92
N HIS A 99 6.78 0.07 -5.94
CA HIS A 99 5.97 0.99 -5.14
C HIS A 99 4.52 1.09 -5.65
N SER A 100 4.28 0.91 -6.95
CA SER A 100 2.92 0.82 -7.49
C SER A 100 2.15 -0.36 -6.90
N PHE A 101 2.79 -1.53 -6.74
CA PHE A 101 2.15 -2.69 -6.12
C PHE A 101 1.82 -2.47 -4.63
N VAL A 102 2.64 -1.70 -3.90
CA VAL A 102 2.33 -1.29 -2.52
C VAL A 102 1.07 -0.43 -2.48
N GLY A 103 0.96 0.55 -3.39
CA GLY A 103 -0.24 1.39 -3.51
C GLY A 103 -1.50 0.60 -3.85
N LEU A 104 -1.39 -0.31 -4.83
CA LEU A 104 -2.51 -1.18 -5.22
C LEU A 104 -2.94 -2.11 -4.10
N ALA A 105 -1.98 -2.69 -3.35
CA ALA A 105 -2.29 -3.52 -2.19
C ALA A 105 -3.06 -2.72 -1.13
N ALA A 106 -2.67 -1.47 -0.84
CA ALA A 106 -3.39 -0.61 0.10
C ALA A 106 -4.84 -0.32 -0.35
N VAL A 107 -5.05 -0.06 -1.65
CA VAL A 107 -6.39 0.12 -2.22
C VAL A 107 -7.24 -1.14 -2.08
N LEU A 108 -6.71 -2.30 -2.48
CA LEU A 108 -7.44 -3.57 -2.42
C LEU A 108 -7.75 -3.99 -0.99
N VAL A 109 -6.79 -3.83 -0.06
CA VAL A 109 -6.99 -4.13 1.37
C VAL A 109 -8.03 -3.18 1.98
N GLY A 110 -7.98 -1.89 1.67
CA GLY A 110 -8.98 -0.92 2.16
C GLY A 110 -10.40 -1.21 1.67
N ILE A 111 -10.56 -1.52 0.38
CA ILE A 111 -11.86 -1.91 -0.18
C ILE A 111 -12.35 -3.23 0.43
N ALA A 112 -11.47 -4.22 0.58
CA ALA A 112 -11.81 -5.49 1.22
C ALA A 112 -12.22 -5.30 2.69
N SER A 113 -11.53 -4.42 3.42
CA SER A 113 -11.85 -4.08 4.82
C SER A 113 -13.21 -3.42 4.95
N HIS A 114 -13.59 -2.56 4.00
CA HIS A 114 -14.90 -1.90 3.97
C HIS A 114 -16.05 -2.87 3.68
N ILE A 115 -15.86 -3.83 2.78
CA ILE A 115 -16.90 -4.80 2.38
C ILE A 115 -17.02 -5.95 3.39
N SER A 116 -15.97 -6.20 4.17
CA SER A 116 -15.98 -7.25 5.19
C SER A 116 -16.96 -6.93 6.32
N PRO A 117 -17.70 -7.93 6.86
CA PRO A 117 -18.62 -7.69 7.97
C PRO A 117 -17.87 -7.19 9.21
N THR A 118 -18.00 -5.89 9.53
CA THR A 118 -17.41 -5.25 10.70
C THR A 118 -18.27 -5.48 11.96
N GLU A 119 -18.63 -6.73 12.24
CA GLU A 119 -19.56 -7.09 13.34
C GLU A 119 -19.07 -6.70 14.76
N HIS A 120 -17.84 -6.20 14.90
CA HIS A 120 -17.19 -5.95 16.18
C HIS A 120 -16.90 -4.46 16.47
N LEU A 121 -17.07 -3.55 15.51
CA LEU A 121 -16.72 -2.13 15.69
C LEU A 121 -17.98 -1.31 15.97
N THR A 122 -17.99 -0.56 17.08
CA THR A 122 -19.13 0.29 17.44
C THR A 122 -18.69 1.72 17.76
N GLY A 123 -19.58 2.69 17.49
CA GLY A 123 -19.36 4.10 17.82
C GLY A 123 -18.06 4.66 17.25
N THR A 124 -17.18 5.14 18.13
CA THR A 124 -15.92 5.81 17.77
C THR A 124 -14.94 4.89 17.03
N GLU A 125 -14.89 3.60 17.37
CA GLU A 125 -13.97 2.65 16.74
C GLU A 125 -14.29 2.45 15.26
N HIS A 126 -15.58 2.37 14.94
CA HIS A 126 -16.05 2.30 13.55
C HIS A 126 -15.66 3.56 12.77
N THR A 127 -15.83 4.75 13.35
CA THR A 127 -15.45 6.01 12.71
C THR A 127 -13.94 6.10 12.45
N ILE A 128 -13.11 5.68 13.42
CA ILE A 128 -11.65 5.65 13.25
C ILE A 128 -11.27 4.70 12.11
N HIS A 129 -11.83 3.49 12.11
CA HIS A 129 -11.55 2.49 11.07
C HIS A 129 -12.00 2.97 9.68
N ALA A 130 -13.17 3.61 9.57
CA ALA A 130 -13.66 4.18 8.32
C ALA A 130 -12.73 5.30 7.81
N ILE A 131 -12.25 6.19 8.69
CA ILE A 131 -11.28 7.23 8.32
C ILE A 131 -9.96 6.60 7.85
N GLU A 132 -9.47 5.57 8.54
CA GLU A 132 -8.25 4.84 8.17
C GLU A 132 -8.38 4.22 6.78
N ILE A 133 -9.49 3.53 6.50
CA ILE A 133 -9.78 2.96 5.17
C ILE A 133 -9.76 4.07 4.11
N PHE A 134 -10.49 5.15 4.35
CA PHE A 134 -10.62 6.22 3.37
C PHE A 134 -9.27 6.86 3.03
N ILE A 135 -8.47 7.20 4.04
CA ILE A 135 -7.14 7.79 3.85
C ILE A 135 -6.18 6.78 3.22
N GLY A 136 -6.20 5.52 3.68
CA GLY A 136 -5.35 4.45 3.15
C GLY A 136 -5.59 4.19 1.66
N VAL A 137 -6.85 4.14 1.24
CA VAL A 137 -7.23 3.98 -0.17
C VAL A 137 -6.85 5.23 -0.99
N PHE A 138 -7.08 6.44 -0.45
CA PHE A 138 -6.71 7.69 -1.12
C PHE A 138 -5.21 7.77 -1.41
N VAL A 139 -4.37 7.55 -0.39
CA VAL A 139 -2.91 7.56 -0.53
C VAL A 139 -2.45 6.40 -1.42
N GLY A 140 -3.03 5.21 -1.25
CA GLY A 140 -2.71 4.03 -2.06
C GLY A 140 -2.96 4.25 -3.55
N ALA A 141 -4.07 4.88 -3.92
CA ALA A 141 -4.44 5.15 -5.31
C ALA A 141 -3.53 6.19 -5.97
N ILE A 142 -3.18 7.26 -5.25
CA ILE A 142 -2.20 8.26 -5.71
C ILE A 142 -0.84 7.59 -5.94
N THR A 143 -0.39 6.78 -4.98
CA THR A 143 0.88 6.06 -5.06
C THR A 143 0.89 5.10 -6.24
N PHE A 144 -0.16 4.30 -6.42
CA PHE A 144 -0.27 3.33 -7.51
C PHE A 144 -0.09 4.00 -8.88
N THR A 145 -0.91 5.01 -9.15
CA THR A 145 -0.92 5.67 -10.46
C THR A 145 0.29 6.57 -10.68
N GLY A 146 0.73 7.30 -9.66
CA GLY A 146 1.94 8.12 -9.71
C GLY A 146 3.19 7.27 -10.01
N SER A 147 3.33 6.14 -9.33
CA SER A 147 4.42 5.18 -9.58
C SER A 147 4.42 4.57 -10.98
N ILE A 148 3.24 4.30 -11.56
CA ILE A 148 3.13 3.83 -12.95
C ILE A 148 3.63 4.90 -13.92
N ILE A 149 3.21 6.15 -13.76
CA ILE A 149 3.69 7.24 -14.62
C ILE A 149 5.20 7.43 -14.45
N ALA A 150 5.70 7.31 -13.22
CA ALA A 150 7.13 7.40 -12.95
C ALA A 150 7.93 6.32 -13.69
N PHE A 151 7.49 5.07 -13.57
CA PHE A 151 8.07 3.96 -14.31
C PHE A 151 8.07 4.21 -15.83
N LEU A 152 6.93 4.64 -16.38
CA LEU A 152 6.80 4.85 -17.83
C LEU A 152 7.70 5.97 -18.34
N LYS A 153 7.95 7.01 -17.54
CA LYS A 153 8.89 8.10 -17.85
C LYS A 153 10.34 7.63 -17.78
N LEU A 154 10.73 6.93 -16.71
CA LEU A 154 12.09 6.41 -16.54
C LEU A 154 12.46 5.40 -17.63
N LYS A 155 11.51 4.54 -18.01
CA LYS A 155 11.65 3.59 -19.13
C LYS A 155 11.69 4.29 -20.51
N GLY A 156 11.35 5.56 -20.59
CA GLY A 156 11.26 6.32 -21.86
C GLY A 156 10.05 5.98 -22.73
N SER A 157 9.03 5.30 -22.19
CA SER A 157 7.76 5.02 -22.89
C SER A 157 6.85 6.25 -22.95
N ILE A 158 6.97 7.15 -21.96
CA ILE A 158 6.36 8.50 -21.96
C ILE A 158 7.49 9.52 -22.05
N GLY A 159 7.26 10.62 -22.77
CA GLY A 159 8.25 11.69 -22.87
C GLY A 159 8.63 12.28 -21.51
N GLY A 160 9.92 12.50 -21.27
CA GLY A 160 10.44 13.08 -20.02
C GLY A 160 10.13 14.57 -19.83
N LYS A 161 9.48 15.24 -20.79
CA LYS A 161 9.11 16.65 -20.69
C LYS A 161 7.94 16.82 -19.69
N PRO A 162 8.02 17.77 -18.73
CA PRO A 162 6.91 18.09 -17.85
C PRO A 162 5.65 18.47 -18.64
N LEU A 163 4.54 17.78 -18.39
CA LEU A 163 3.24 18.15 -18.96
C LEU A 163 2.56 19.16 -18.03
N MET A 164 2.52 20.42 -18.45
CA MET A 164 2.00 21.53 -17.65
C MET A 164 0.61 21.92 -18.15
N LEU A 165 -0.43 21.42 -17.49
CA LEU A 165 -1.81 21.83 -17.77
C LEU A 165 -2.07 23.27 -17.28
N PRO A 166 -2.89 24.06 -17.99
CA PRO A 166 -3.31 25.37 -17.51
C PRO A 166 -4.09 25.22 -16.21
N GLY A 167 -3.71 25.99 -15.18
CA GLY A 167 -4.39 25.95 -13.88
C GLY A 167 -4.16 24.66 -13.06
N ARG A 168 -3.06 23.91 -13.28
CA ARG A 168 -2.76 22.64 -12.58
C ARG A 168 -2.99 22.67 -11.06
N HIS A 169 -2.62 23.77 -10.39
CA HIS A 169 -2.75 23.91 -8.94
C HIS A 169 -4.22 24.02 -8.52
N LEU A 170 -5.04 24.72 -9.30
CA LEU A 170 -6.47 24.80 -9.09
C LEU A 170 -7.14 23.44 -9.33
N LEU A 171 -6.77 22.73 -10.41
CA LEU A 171 -7.29 21.39 -10.68
C LEU A 171 -6.97 20.41 -9.55
N ASN A 172 -5.73 20.40 -9.07
CA ASN A 172 -5.33 19.58 -7.92
C ASN A 172 -6.11 19.94 -6.66
N LEU A 173 -6.25 21.23 -6.38
CA LEU A 173 -7.00 21.69 -5.22
C LEU A 173 -8.47 21.25 -5.29
N LEU A 174 -9.12 21.40 -6.44
CA LEU A 174 -10.51 20.98 -6.65
C LEU A 174 -10.67 19.46 -6.48
N MET A 175 -9.73 18.66 -7.01
CA MET A 175 -9.77 17.21 -6.83
C MET A 175 -9.59 16.82 -5.36
N VAL A 176 -8.68 17.46 -4.62
CA VAL A 176 -8.49 17.21 -3.18
C VAL A 176 -9.73 17.62 -2.38
N LEU A 177 -10.28 18.81 -2.63
CA LEU A 177 -11.52 19.26 -1.97
C LEU A 177 -12.69 18.34 -2.29
N GLY A 178 -12.81 17.88 -3.54
CA GLY A 178 -13.78 16.88 -3.96
C GLY A 178 -13.61 15.57 -3.20
N SER A 179 -12.38 15.08 -3.03
CA SER A 179 -12.09 13.90 -2.20
C SER A 179 -12.44 14.14 -0.72
N CYS A 180 -12.18 15.31 -0.14
CA CYS A 180 -12.63 15.62 1.22
C CYS A 180 -14.16 15.59 1.36
N TYR A 181 -14.88 16.12 0.38
CA TYR A 181 -16.34 16.06 0.34
C TYR A 181 -16.84 14.62 0.24
N LEU A 182 -16.24 13.79 -0.63
CA LEU A 182 -16.55 12.36 -0.72
C LEU A 182 -16.24 11.62 0.59
N GLY A 183 -15.20 12.03 1.32
CA GLY A 183 -14.89 11.50 2.66
C GLY A 183 -15.96 11.85 3.68
N TYR A 184 -16.50 13.06 3.63
CA TYR A 184 -17.66 13.44 4.45
C TYR A 184 -18.88 12.58 4.11
N MET A 185 -19.19 12.39 2.82
CA MET A 185 -20.30 11.54 2.38
C MET A 185 -20.08 10.06 2.71
N PHE A 186 -18.84 9.59 2.71
CA PHE A 186 -18.46 8.25 3.13
C PHE A 186 -18.72 8.00 4.61
N LEU A 187 -18.42 8.98 5.48
CA LEU A 187 -18.54 8.84 6.93
C LEU A 187 -19.95 9.10 7.46
N PHE A 188 -20.65 10.09 6.89
CA PHE A 188 -21.92 10.59 7.42
C PHE A 188 -23.11 10.40 6.46
N GLY A 189 -22.86 9.95 5.23
CA GLY A 189 -23.91 9.67 4.25
C GLY A 189 -24.62 8.34 4.50
N ALA A 190 -25.44 7.93 3.53
CA ALA A 190 -26.15 6.65 3.60
C ALA A 190 -25.14 5.48 3.59
N PRO A 191 -25.19 4.55 4.57
CA PRO A 191 -24.23 3.45 4.68
C PRO A 191 -24.12 2.59 3.41
N GLU A 192 -25.25 2.36 2.72
CA GLU A 192 -25.31 1.58 1.48
C GLU A 192 -24.50 2.20 0.33
N GLN A 193 -24.24 3.52 0.39
CA GLN A 193 -23.50 4.25 -0.63
C GLN A 193 -22.01 4.38 -0.29
N GLY A 194 -21.56 3.95 0.89
CA GLY A 194 -20.16 4.09 1.33
C GLY A 194 -19.16 3.52 0.32
N LEU A 195 -19.41 2.33 -0.21
CA LEU A 195 -18.55 1.73 -1.23
C LEU A 195 -18.49 2.59 -2.50
N THR A 196 -19.62 3.17 -2.92
CA THR A 196 -19.69 4.04 -4.10
C THR A 196 -18.84 5.28 -3.91
N TRP A 197 -18.95 5.95 -2.75
CA TRP A 197 -18.13 7.13 -2.44
C TRP A 197 -16.64 6.81 -2.39
N LEU A 198 -16.27 5.66 -1.80
CA LEU A 198 -14.90 5.18 -1.75
C LEU A 198 -14.34 4.93 -3.16
N LEU A 199 -15.10 4.29 -4.04
CA LEU A 199 -14.68 3.99 -5.43
C LEU A 199 -14.57 5.26 -6.29
N ILE A 200 -15.51 6.20 -6.17
CA ILE A 200 -15.44 7.50 -6.87
C ILE A 200 -14.18 8.25 -6.40
N MET A 201 -13.94 8.31 -5.09
CA MET A 201 -12.74 8.93 -4.55
C MET A 201 -11.47 8.24 -5.06
N THR A 202 -11.45 6.91 -5.11
CA THR A 202 -10.30 6.14 -5.64
C THR A 202 -9.99 6.50 -7.10
N GLY A 203 -11.03 6.71 -7.91
CA GLY A 203 -10.89 7.19 -9.28
C GLY A 203 -10.30 8.61 -9.35
N ILE A 204 -10.79 9.54 -8.53
CA ILE A 204 -10.23 10.89 -8.44
C ILE A 204 -8.77 10.86 -7.97
N ALA A 205 -8.46 10.10 -6.92
CA ALA A 205 -7.12 9.92 -6.36
C ALA A 205 -6.14 9.36 -7.40
N SER A 206 -6.61 8.42 -8.22
CA SER A 206 -5.87 7.87 -9.36
C SER A 206 -5.56 8.95 -10.41
N VAL A 207 -6.50 9.84 -10.70
CA VAL A 207 -6.26 11.00 -11.60
C VAL A 207 -5.28 11.99 -10.97
N ILE A 208 -5.37 12.26 -9.67
CA ILE A 208 -4.41 13.11 -8.93
C ILE A 208 -3.00 12.55 -9.08
N GLY A 209 -2.80 11.24 -8.85
CA GLY A 209 -1.50 10.60 -8.95
C GLY A 209 -0.89 10.73 -10.35
N VAL A 210 -1.68 10.47 -11.40
CA VAL A 210 -1.25 10.71 -12.79
C VAL A 210 -0.89 12.18 -13.01
N HIS A 211 -1.78 13.10 -12.67
CA HIS A 211 -1.62 14.51 -12.96
C HIS A 211 -0.40 15.13 -12.25
N MET A 212 -0.17 14.78 -10.98
CA MET A 212 0.98 15.25 -10.20
C MET A 212 2.31 14.79 -10.79
N VAL A 213 2.44 13.51 -11.12
CA VAL A 213 3.70 12.95 -11.63
C VAL A 213 3.93 13.31 -13.10
N MET A 214 2.87 13.50 -13.88
CA MET A 214 2.97 14.00 -15.26
C MET A 214 3.62 15.39 -15.34
N ALA A 215 3.46 16.22 -14.31
CA ALA A 215 4.05 17.55 -14.22
C ALA A 215 5.53 17.56 -13.78
N ILE A 216 6.12 16.42 -13.42
CA ILE A 216 7.54 16.29 -13.02
C ILE A 216 8.40 15.93 -14.23
N GLY A 217 9.57 16.56 -14.39
CA GLY A 217 10.51 16.23 -15.46
C GLY A 217 11.17 14.87 -15.24
N GLY A 218 11.49 14.14 -16.31
CA GLY A 218 12.18 12.85 -16.20
C GLY A 218 13.58 12.93 -15.59
N ALA A 219 14.22 14.11 -15.64
CA ALA A 219 15.50 14.36 -14.99
C ALA A 219 15.35 14.65 -13.47
N ASP A 220 14.16 15.06 -13.03
CA ASP A 220 13.85 15.39 -11.64
C ASP A 220 13.23 14.20 -10.88
N MET A 221 13.12 13.04 -11.55
CA MET A 221 12.45 11.82 -11.09
C MET A 221 13.46 10.81 -10.55
#